data_AF-A0AAU7U2Y4-F1
#
_entry.id   AF-A0AAU7U2Y4-F1
#
_cell.length_a   1.000
_cell.length_b   1.000
_cell.length_c   1.000
_cell.angle_alpha   90.00
_cell.angle_beta   90.00
_cell.angle_gamma   90.00
#
_symmetry.space_group_name_H-M   'P 1'
#
loop_
_entity.id
_entity.type
_entity.pdbx_description
1 polymer ?
#
loop_
_entity_poly.entity_id
_entity_poly.type
_entity_poly.pdbx_seq_one_letter_code
_entity_poly.pdbx_strand_id
1 'polypeptide(L)'
;MIGFAAGSYGSKNEEDEHYRGYFGGIGAGYKFDKHSSVNLLIFIMDNNTYLDDPDKRFLISYTWQFQQYALMAALRMDLPSDNVRLWRQK
;
A
#
# COMPACT_ATOMS: atom_id res chain seq x y z
N MET A 1 -8.34 -12.13 -3.06
CA MET A 1 -7.24 -11.97 -4.03
C MET A 1 -6.02 -12.71 -3.52
N ILE A 2 -5.32 -13.44 -4.37
CA ILE A 2 -4.04 -14.10 -4.05
C ILE A 2 -2.98 -13.47 -4.95
N GLY A 3 -1.79 -13.21 -4.42
CA GLY A 3 -0.68 -12.62 -5.16
C GLY A 3 0.65 -13.18 -4.68
N PHE A 4 1.68 -13.01 -5.50
CA PHE A 4 3.05 -13.34 -5.15
C PHE A 4 3.94 -12.14 -5.48
N ALA A 5 5.02 -11.97 -4.72
CA ALA A 5 6.02 -10.95 -4.94
C ALA A 5 7.39 -11.60 -4.81
N ALA A 6 8.28 -11.33 -5.76
CA ALA A 6 9.66 -11.75 -5.69
C ALA A 6 10.54 -10.67 -6.30
N GLY A 7 11.76 -10.54 -5.80
CA GLY A 7 12.72 -9.60 -6.32
C GLY A 7 14.11 -9.82 -5.75
N SER A 8 15.07 -9.14 -6.34
CA SER A 8 16.45 -9.11 -5.86
C SER A 8 16.84 -7.67 -5.57
N TYR A 9 17.65 -7.47 -4.55
CA TYR A 9 18.30 -6.21 -4.27
C TYR A 9 19.81 -6.44 -4.20
N GLY A 10 20.58 -5.47 -4.64
CA GLY A 10 22.03 -5.51 -4.48
C GLY A 10 22.48 -4.16 -3.95
N SER A 11 23.49 -4.18 -3.10
CA SER A 11 24.18 -2.95 -2.73
C SER A 11 25.66 -3.24 -2.48
N LYS A 12 26.42 -2.17 -2.35
CA LYS A 12 27.87 -2.21 -2.14
C LYS A 12 28.12 -1.84 -0.69
N ASN A 13 28.94 -2.62 0.00
CA ASN A 13 29.49 -2.17 1.28
C ASN A 13 30.67 -1.21 1.04
N GLU A 14 31.16 -0.58 2.11
CA GLU A 14 32.32 0.33 2.07
C GLU A 14 33.64 -0.37 1.68
N GLU A 15 33.65 -1.71 1.68
CA GLU A 15 34.80 -2.57 1.36
C GLU A 15 34.77 -3.08 -0.10
N ASP A 16 33.91 -2.51 -0.95
CA ASP A 16 33.72 -2.88 -2.37
C ASP A 16 33.21 -4.33 -2.62
N GLU A 17 32.73 -5.01 -1.57
CA GLU A 17 32.07 -6.30 -1.72
C GLU A 17 30.65 -6.14 -2.26
N HIS A 18 30.35 -6.88 -3.32
CA HIS A 18 29.04 -6.89 -3.96
C HIS A 18 28.11 -7.86 -3.27
N TYR A 19 27.15 -7.35 -2.50
CA TYR A 19 26.09 -8.21 -1.96
C TYR A 19 24.86 -8.23 -2.86
N ARG A 20 24.26 -9.41 -2.98
CA ARG A 20 22.98 -9.64 -3.66
C ARG A 20 22.07 -10.40 -2.71
N GLY A 21 20.98 -9.77 -2.31
CA GLY A 21 19.92 -10.39 -1.54
C GLY A 21 18.71 -10.69 -2.43
N TYR A 22 17.93 -11.69 -2.04
CA TYR A 22 16.70 -12.08 -2.72
C TYR A 22 15.55 -12.06 -1.73
N PHE A 23 14.37 -11.68 -2.21
CA PHE A 23 13.15 -11.82 -1.44
C PHE A 23 12.07 -12.52 -2.27
N GLY A 24 11.25 -13.30 -1.59
CA GLY A 24 10.12 -14.00 -2.17
C GLY A 24 9.00 -14.14 -1.17
N GLY A 25 7.76 -13.93 -1.61
CA GLY A 25 6.61 -13.99 -0.73
C GLY A 25 5.30 -14.25 -1.45
N ILE A 26 4.35 -14.76 -0.68
CA ILE A 26 2.97 -14.99 -1.08
C ILE A 26 2.05 -14.12 -0.23
N GLY A 27 1.02 -13.59 -0.86
CA GLY A 27 0.04 -12.74 -0.21
C GLY A 27 -1.37 -13.15 -0.53
N ALA A 28 -2.27 -12.93 0.42
CA ALA A 28 -3.70 -13.07 0.25
C ALA A 28 -4.40 -11.85 0.84
N GLY A 29 -5.49 -11.44 0.23
CA GLY A 29 -6.28 -10.31 0.71
C GLY A 29 -7.76 -10.45 0.42
N TYR A 30 -8.56 -9.80 1.25
CA TYR A 30 -10.01 -9.77 1.13
C TYR A 30 -10.50 -8.32 1.14
N LYS A 31 -11.41 -7.99 0.23
CA LYS A 31 -12.09 -6.70 0.19
C LYS A 31 -13.49 -6.90 0.77
N PHE A 32 -13.82 -6.16 1.83
CA PHE A 32 -15.15 -6.22 2.44
C PHE A 32 -16.15 -5.39 1.64
N ASP A 33 -15.70 -4.24 1.15
CA ASP A 33 -16.50 -3.31 0.37
C ASP A 33 -15.57 -2.53 -0.61
N LYS A 34 -16.07 -1.45 -1.22
CA LYS A 34 -15.32 -0.64 -2.18
C LYS A 34 -14.17 0.17 -1.55
N HIS A 35 -14.19 0.35 -0.24
CA HIS A 35 -13.29 1.18 0.54
C HIS A 35 -12.36 0.35 1.43
N SER A 36 -12.81 -0.81 1.91
CA SER A 36 -12.14 -1.59 2.95
C SER A 36 -11.50 -2.86 2.43
N SER A 37 -10.26 -3.12 2.84
CA SER A 37 -9.60 -4.41 2.60
C SER A 37 -8.64 -4.81 3.72
N VAL A 38 -8.47 -6.13 3.89
CA VAL A 38 -7.43 -6.73 4.73
C VAL A 38 -6.47 -7.51 3.83
N ASN A 39 -5.18 -7.43 4.12
CA ASN A 39 -4.14 -8.17 3.41
C ASN A 39 -3.21 -8.88 4.41
N LEU A 40 -2.78 -10.07 4.03
CA LEU A 40 -1.75 -10.86 4.67
C LEU A 40 -0.65 -11.11 3.63
N LEU A 41 0.60 -10.81 3.98
CA LEU A 41 1.78 -11.13 3.18
C LEU A 41 2.74 -11.94 4.04
N ILE A 42 3.21 -13.06 3.53
CA ILE A 42 4.27 -13.87 4.14
C ILE A 42 5.45 -13.86 3.17
N PHE A 43 6.63 -13.48 3.65
CA PHE A 43 7.81 -13.34 2.81
C PHE A 43 9.09 -13.80 3.51
N ILE A 44 10.02 -14.27 2.71
CA ILE A 44 11.35 -14.71 3.10
C ILE A 44 12.35 -13.80 2.40
N MET A 45 13.39 -13.39 3.11
CA MET A 45 14.49 -12.60 2.59
C MET A 45 15.82 -13.29 2.90
N ASP A 46 16.61 -13.51 1.86
CA ASP A 46 18.00 -13.92 1.97
C ASP A 46 18.86 -12.65 2.02
N ASN A 47 19.50 -12.39 3.17
CA ASN A 47 20.27 -11.17 3.43
C ASN A 47 21.74 -11.50 3.69
N ASN A 48 22.46 -11.74 2.61
CA ASN A 48 23.79 -12.35 2.57
C ASN A 48 24.97 -11.46 3.05
N THR A 49 24.71 -10.36 3.79
CA THR A 49 25.77 -9.45 4.28
C THR A 49 25.97 -9.50 5.79
N TYR A 50 24.91 -9.82 6.55
CA TYR A 50 24.94 -9.71 8.02
C TYR A 50 24.14 -10.80 8.74
N LEU A 51 23.45 -11.68 8.00
CA LEU A 51 22.59 -12.72 8.57
C LEU A 51 22.98 -14.07 7.97
N ASP A 52 23.34 -15.02 8.83
CA ASP A 52 23.67 -16.40 8.44
C ASP A 52 22.42 -17.20 8.01
N ASP A 53 21.23 -16.73 8.39
CA ASP A 53 19.96 -17.39 8.14
C ASP A 53 18.94 -16.49 7.42
N PRO A 54 18.09 -17.05 6.53
CA PRO A 54 17.06 -16.30 5.84
C PRO A 54 15.99 -15.78 6.81
N ASP A 55 15.71 -14.49 6.74
CA ASP A 55 14.72 -13.80 7.57
C ASP A 55 13.31 -14.07 7.06
N LYS A 56 12.41 -14.50 7.96
CA LYS A 56 11.02 -14.85 7.64
C LYS A 56 10.10 -13.87 8.32
N ARG A 57 9.28 -13.18 7.53
CA ARG A 57 8.37 -12.13 8.02
C ARG A 57 6.94 -12.38 7.57
N PHE A 58 6.01 -11.92 8.38
CA PHE A 58 4.60 -11.79 7.99
C PHE A 58 4.13 -10.35 8.23
N LEU A 59 3.25 -9.87 7.37
CA LEU A 59 2.67 -8.53 7.43
C LEU A 59 1.16 -8.63 7.30
N ILE A 60 0.46 -8.04 8.26
CA ILE A 60 -1.00 -7.90 8.26
C ILE A 60 -1.29 -6.41 8.09
N SER A 61 -2.16 -6.08 7.15
CA SER A 61 -2.57 -4.69 6.92
C SER A 61 -4.07 -4.55 6.71
N TYR A 62 -4.60 -3.41 7.15
CA TYR A 62 -5.94 -2.93 6.84
C TYR A 62 -5.81 -1.67 5.98
N THR A 63 -6.57 -1.58 4.90
CA THR A 63 -6.59 -0.41 4.01
C THR A 63 -8.00 0.12 3.90
N TRP A 64 -8.15 1.43 4.08
CA TRP A 64 -9.38 2.18 3.87
C TRP A 64 -9.15 3.26 2.80
N GLN A 65 -9.99 3.31 1.77
CA GLN A 65 -9.92 4.31 0.70
C GLN A 65 -11.06 5.34 0.82
N PHE A 66 -10.73 6.62 0.92
CA PHE A 66 -11.75 7.67 0.93
C PHE A 66 -12.36 7.85 -0.46
N GLN A 67 -13.68 8.04 -0.52
CA GLN A 67 -14.35 8.38 -1.77
C GLN A 67 -14.17 9.87 -2.06
N GLN A 68 -13.49 10.18 -3.16
CA GLN A 68 -13.15 11.53 -3.57
C GLN A 68 -14.35 12.25 -4.22
N TYR A 69 -15.48 12.38 -3.51
CA TYR A 69 -16.63 13.16 -3.99
C TYR A 69 -16.76 14.52 -3.30
N ALA A 70 -16.23 14.68 -2.09
CA ALA A 70 -16.33 15.95 -1.36
C ALA A 70 -15.15 16.90 -1.63
N LEU A 71 -13.92 16.38 -1.78
CA LEU A 71 -12.73 17.24 -1.91
C LEU A 71 -12.72 18.00 -3.26
N MET A 72 -13.16 17.36 -4.34
CA MET A 72 -13.28 18.01 -5.66
C MET A 72 -14.47 18.98 -5.72
N ALA A 73 -15.58 18.69 -5.02
CA ALA A 73 -16.73 19.59 -4.92
C ALA A 73 -16.48 20.79 -3.97
N ALA A 74 -15.55 20.66 -3.03
CA ALA A 74 -15.14 21.75 -2.13
C ALA A 74 -13.99 22.61 -2.71
N LEU A 75 -13.08 22.02 -3.50
CA LEU A 75 -11.98 22.75 -4.17
C LEU A 75 -12.40 23.37 -5.51
N ARG A 76 -13.34 22.74 -6.22
CA ARG A 76 -13.99 23.32 -7.39
C ARG A 76 -15.29 23.91 -6.85
N MET A 77 -15.33 25.24 -6.68
CA MET A 77 -16.57 25.95 -6.39
C MET A 77 -17.58 25.71 -7.53
N ASP A 78 -18.27 24.58 -7.50
CA ASP A 78 -19.39 24.25 -8.36
C ASP A 78 -20.47 23.64 -7.45
N LEU A 79 -21.12 24.52 -6.70
CA LEU A 79 -22.43 24.22 -6.17
C LEU A 79 -23.35 23.93 -7.36
N PRO A 80 -24.15 22.85 -7.35
CA PRO A 80 -25.26 22.73 -8.27
C PRO A 80 -26.11 24.00 -8.17
N SER A 81 -26.40 24.63 -9.31
CA SER A 81 -27.17 25.87 -9.43
C SER A 81 -28.52 25.85 -8.71
N ASP A 82 -28.99 24.67 -8.33
CA ASP A 82 -30.34 24.43 -7.86
C ASP A 82 -30.49 24.66 -6.35
N ASN A 83 -29.39 24.74 -5.59
CA ASN A 83 -29.42 24.94 -4.13
C ASN A 83 -29.09 26.38 -3.66
N VAL A 84 -28.80 27.30 -4.56
CA VAL A 84 -28.47 28.71 -4.21
C VAL A 84 -29.73 29.53 -3.86
N ARG A 85 -30.95 29.03 -4.14
CA ARG A 85 -32.19 29.77 -3.87
C ARG A 85 -32.70 29.71 -2.42
N LEU A 86 -32.15 28.86 -1.56
CA LEU A 86 -32.70 28.67 -0.20
C LEU A 86 -32.15 29.62 0.87
N TRP A 87 -31.11 30.42 0.59
CA TRP A 87 -30.47 31.28 1.59
C TRP A 87 -30.74 32.78 1.44
N ARG A 88 -31.63 33.18 0.53
CA ARG A 88 -32.00 34.58 0.31
C ARG A 88 -33.47 34.85 0.63
N GLN A 89 -34.01 34.26 1.69
CA GLN A 89 -35.22 34.73 2.39
C GLN A 89 -35.20 34.28 3.85
N LYS A 90 -34.54 35.05 4.71
CA LYS A 90 -34.98 35.35 6.08
C LYS A 90 -34.21 36.55 6.60
#